data_AF-A0A1G4YI33-F1
#
_entry.id   AF-A0A1G4YI33-F1
#
_cell.length_a   1.000
_cell.length_b   1.000
_cell.length_c   1.000
_cell.angle_alpha   90.00
_cell.angle_beta   90.00
_cell.angle_gamma   90.00
#
_symmetry.space_group_name_H-M   'P 1'
#
loop_
_entity.id
_entity.type
_entity.pdbx_description
1 polymer ?
#
loop_
_entity_poly.entity_id
_entity_poly.type
_entity_poly.pdbx_seq_one_letter_code
_entity_poly.pdbx_strand_id
1 'polypeptide(L)'
;MTEVVYRLYEVVDELASVIENARSVPMSSSCMVPRDLVLDLLDDLREGLPEEVQQAGAIVEQRTEILEQAQAEAERLTGRTRTEAEQVVATARRQRDELIGTARRQRDELITQAQAEVEDLLSRAEAEADRILAEAERQQAELLADARAEHATIVAAGQAEHDRLIAETEVYRGAVARSDALGEQTAAEVARMRAEVDEYVDSRLADFGTTLGHMVRSVEAARSQLRQP
;
A
#
# COMPACT_ATOMS: atom_id res chain seq x y z
N MET A 1 55.04 -40.03 76.73
CA MET A 1 53.58 -39.80 76.66
C MET A 1 52.81 -40.76 77.55
N THR A 2 52.95 -42.08 77.41
CA THR A 2 52.31 -43.05 78.31
C THR A 2 52.78 -42.95 79.77
N GLU A 3 54.08 -42.83 80.02
CA GLU A 3 54.65 -42.76 81.38
C GLU A 3 54.18 -41.54 82.20
N VAL A 4 54.09 -40.36 81.58
CA VAL A 4 53.60 -39.12 82.22
C VAL A 4 52.10 -39.21 82.52
N VAL A 5 51.33 -39.79 81.59
CA VAL A 5 49.89 -40.01 81.77
C VAL A 5 49.63 -41.02 82.89
N TYR A 6 50.40 -42.12 82.96
CA TYR A 6 50.32 -43.07 84.07
C TYR A 6 50.68 -42.42 85.42
N ARG A 7 51.73 -41.60 85.48
CA ARG A 7 52.11 -40.87 86.70
C ARG A 7 51.05 -39.86 87.16
N LEU A 8 50.36 -39.20 86.22
CA LEU A 8 49.24 -38.31 86.55
C LEU A 8 48.06 -39.09 87.16
N TYR A 9 47.69 -40.23 86.56
CA TYR A 9 46.64 -41.10 87.12
C TYR A 9 47.05 -41.68 88.49
N GLU A 10 48.32 -42.03 88.69
CA GLU A 10 48.84 -42.46 89.99
C GLU A 10 48.72 -41.38 91.06
N VAL A 11 49.06 -40.11 90.75
CA VAL A 11 48.93 -38.99 91.70
C VAL A 11 47.45 -38.71 92.00
N VAL A 12 46.54 -38.85 91.02
CA VAL A 12 45.08 -38.75 91.25
C VAL A 12 44.58 -39.89 92.14
N ASP A 13 45.01 -41.12 91.88
CA ASP A 13 44.63 -42.29 92.67
C ASP A 13 45.21 -42.23 94.10
N GLU A 14 46.41 -41.67 94.27
CA GLU A 14 47.02 -41.42 95.57
C GLU A 14 46.28 -40.32 96.34
N LEU A 15 45.91 -39.23 95.67
CA LEU A 15 45.06 -38.19 96.26
C LEU A 15 43.68 -38.73 96.67
N ALA A 16 43.07 -39.58 95.84
CA ALA A 16 41.82 -40.27 96.15
C ALA A 16 42.00 -41.18 97.37
N SER A 17 43.06 -41.97 97.43
CA SER A 17 43.39 -42.85 98.55
C SER A 17 43.61 -42.09 99.87
N VAL A 18 44.29 -40.93 99.83
CA VAL A 18 44.47 -40.06 101.00
C VAL A 18 43.13 -39.53 101.51
N ILE A 19 42.19 -39.18 100.61
CA ILE A 19 40.86 -38.71 100.98
C ILE A 19 39.98 -39.85 101.51
N GLU A 20 40.04 -41.03 100.90
CA GLU A 20 39.26 -42.21 101.31
C GLU A 20 39.70 -42.76 102.68
N ASN A 21 41.00 -42.73 102.98
CA ASN A 21 41.56 -43.18 104.25
C ASN A 21 41.66 -42.07 105.31
N ALA A 22 41.17 -40.87 105.00
CA ALA A 22 41.23 -39.73 105.90
C ALA A 22 40.40 -39.95 107.17
N ARG A 23 40.88 -39.42 108.29
CA ARG A 23 40.19 -39.61 109.58
C ARG A 23 38.91 -38.79 109.64
N SER A 24 37.76 -39.45 109.70
CA SER A 24 36.46 -38.78 109.83
C SER A 24 36.36 -38.02 111.16
N VAL A 25 35.82 -36.81 111.12
CA VAL A 25 35.55 -36.02 112.32
C VAL A 25 34.23 -36.51 112.94
N PRO A 26 34.18 -36.85 114.25
CA PRO A 26 32.97 -37.38 114.87
C PRO A 26 31.78 -36.41 114.71
N MET A 27 30.60 -36.95 114.39
CA MET A 27 29.35 -36.20 114.16
C MET A 27 29.39 -35.21 112.97
N SER A 28 30.29 -35.39 111.99
CA SER A 28 30.32 -34.61 110.73
C SER A 28 30.61 -35.51 109.52
N SER A 29 30.23 -35.06 108.32
CA SER A 29 30.66 -35.66 107.05
C SER A 29 32.06 -35.20 106.61
N SER A 30 32.73 -34.39 107.42
CA SER A 30 34.08 -33.90 107.14
C SER A 30 35.14 -34.93 107.52
N CYS A 31 36.16 -35.07 106.68
CA CYS A 31 37.37 -35.83 107.01
C CYS A 31 38.55 -34.88 107.23
N MET A 32 39.45 -35.28 108.13
CA MET A 32 40.68 -34.58 108.42
C MET A 32 41.79 -35.17 107.55
N VAL A 33 42.25 -34.38 106.58
CA VAL A 33 43.37 -34.72 105.70
C VAL A 33 44.64 -33.97 106.12
N PRO A 34 45.82 -34.57 105.97
CA PRO A 34 47.08 -33.86 106.16
C PRO A 34 47.21 -32.80 105.07
N ARG A 35 47.05 -31.53 105.46
CA ARG A 35 47.05 -30.38 104.54
C ARG A 35 48.29 -30.35 103.63
N ASP A 36 49.47 -30.58 104.21
CA ASP A 36 50.73 -30.46 103.48
C ASP A 36 50.85 -31.55 102.40
N LEU A 37 50.49 -32.80 102.73
CA LEU A 37 50.46 -33.92 101.76
C LEU A 37 49.47 -33.69 100.62
N VAL A 38 48.29 -33.12 100.90
CA VAL A 38 47.30 -32.81 99.86
C VAL A 38 47.78 -31.68 98.94
N LEU A 39 48.44 -30.67 99.50
CA LEU A 39 49.03 -29.60 98.70
C LEU A 39 50.18 -30.12 97.83
N ASP A 40 51.05 -30.98 98.38
CA ASP A 40 52.14 -31.61 97.62
C ASP A 40 51.59 -32.46 96.46
N LEU A 41 50.57 -33.28 96.69
CA LEU A 41 49.91 -34.07 95.62
C LEU A 41 49.21 -33.18 94.58
N LEU A 42 48.63 -32.04 94.98
CA LEU A 42 48.04 -31.08 94.04
C LEU A 42 49.11 -30.35 93.23
N ASP A 43 50.26 -30.04 93.82
CA ASP A 43 51.40 -29.45 93.12
C ASP A 43 52.06 -30.47 92.17
N ASP A 44 52.20 -31.74 92.57
CA ASP A 44 52.63 -32.84 91.71
C ASP A 44 51.65 -33.08 90.54
N LEU A 45 50.34 -32.96 90.79
CA LEU A 45 49.32 -33.03 89.74
C LEU A 45 49.45 -31.85 88.77
N ARG A 46 49.71 -30.66 89.29
CA ARG A 46 49.85 -29.41 88.53
C ARG A 46 51.13 -29.39 87.70
N GLU A 47 52.24 -29.87 88.23
CA GLU A 47 53.53 -30.03 87.53
C GLU A 47 53.52 -31.26 86.60
N GLY A 48 52.74 -32.28 86.93
CA GLY A 48 52.55 -33.49 86.14
C GLY A 48 51.62 -33.30 84.95
N LEU A 49 50.89 -32.19 84.85
CA LEU A 49 50.10 -31.86 83.67
C LEU A 49 51.06 -31.74 82.46
N PRO A 50 50.94 -32.63 81.46
CA PRO A 50 51.85 -32.65 80.34
C PRO A 50 51.80 -31.31 79.59
N GLU A 51 52.95 -30.81 79.16
CA GLU A 51 53.05 -29.61 78.33
C GLU A 51 52.17 -29.73 77.07
N GLU A 52 51.98 -30.96 76.59
CA GLU A 52 51.12 -31.32 75.47
C GLU A 52 49.63 -30.99 75.70
N VAL A 53 49.13 -31.04 76.95
CA VAL A 53 47.73 -30.70 77.27
C VAL A 53 47.52 -29.18 77.23
N GLN A 54 48.50 -28.41 77.71
CA GLN A 54 48.47 -26.94 77.62
C GLN A 54 48.59 -26.48 76.17
N GLN A 55 49.49 -27.11 75.40
CA GLN A 55 49.63 -26.89 73.96
C GLN A 55 48.34 -27.24 73.20
N ALA A 56 47.67 -28.35 73.54
CA ALA A 56 46.38 -28.72 72.95
C ALA A 56 45.29 -27.66 73.22
N GLY A 57 45.23 -27.11 74.44
CA GLY A 57 44.33 -26.00 74.78
C GLY A 57 44.58 -24.76 73.92
N ALA A 58 45.84 -24.34 73.79
CA ALA A 58 46.23 -23.21 72.95
C ALA A 58 45.92 -23.43 71.45
N ILE A 59 46.10 -24.66 70.96
CA ILE A 59 45.74 -25.02 69.58
C ILE A 59 44.22 -24.94 69.37
N VAL A 60 43.40 -25.37 70.33
CA VAL A 60 41.94 -25.27 70.25
C VAL A 60 41.48 -23.81 70.26
N GLU A 61 42.09 -22.97 71.10
CA GLU A 61 41.80 -21.54 71.16
C GLU A 61 42.19 -20.85 69.84
N GLN A 62 43.41 -21.08 69.35
CA GLN A 62 43.87 -20.58 68.06
C GLN A 62 42.99 -21.06 66.89
N ARG A 63 42.55 -22.32 66.90
CA ARG A 63 41.61 -22.85 65.90
C ARG A 63 40.27 -22.13 65.96
N THR A 64 39.76 -21.86 67.17
CA THR A 64 38.50 -21.14 67.35
C THR A 64 38.61 -19.73 66.77
N GLU A 65 39.70 -19.01 67.07
CA GLU A 65 39.96 -17.68 66.54
C GLU A 65 40.08 -17.68 65.00
N ILE A 66 40.79 -18.66 64.41
CA ILE A 66 40.89 -18.82 62.96
C ILE A 66 39.51 -19.06 62.33
N LEU A 67 38.66 -19.89 62.93
CA LEU A 67 37.33 -20.17 62.42
C LEU A 67 36.43 -18.94 62.48
N GLU A 68 36.48 -18.17 63.57
CA GLU A 68 35.74 -16.92 63.71
C GLU A 68 36.19 -15.88 62.67
N GLN A 69 37.50 -15.71 62.49
CA GLN A 69 38.06 -14.82 61.47
C GLN A 69 37.67 -15.27 60.05
N ALA A 70 37.77 -16.56 59.74
CA ALA A 70 37.40 -17.09 58.44
C ALA A 70 35.90 -16.91 58.16
N GLN A 71 35.05 -17.09 59.18
CA GLN A 71 33.61 -16.90 59.06
C GLN A 71 33.25 -15.43 58.86
N ALA A 72 33.86 -14.52 59.61
CA ALA A 72 33.70 -13.07 59.42
C ALA A 72 34.16 -12.62 58.02
N GLU A 73 35.29 -13.14 57.53
CA GLU A 73 35.80 -12.83 56.19
C GLU A 73 34.87 -13.37 55.10
N ALA A 74 34.33 -14.57 55.26
CA ALA A 74 33.37 -15.18 54.33
C ALA A 74 32.05 -14.40 54.27
N GLU A 75 31.52 -13.95 55.41
CA GLU A 75 30.34 -13.10 55.48
C GLU A 75 30.59 -11.75 54.81
N ARG A 76 31.76 -11.14 55.07
CA ARG A 76 32.16 -9.87 54.45
C ARG A 76 32.29 -10.00 52.94
N LEU A 77 32.92 -11.07 52.44
CA LEU A 77 33.06 -11.34 51.01
C LEU A 77 31.70 -11.56 50.36
N THR A 78 30.84 -12.36 50.98
CA THR A 78 29.49 -12.63 50.47
C THR A 78 28.66 -11.35 50.40
N GLY A 79 28.73 -10.50 51.43
CA GLY A 79 28.07 -9.20 51.44
C GLY A 79 28.55 -8.26 50.33
N ARG A 80 29.87 -8.19 50.10
CA ARG A 80 30.45 -7.41 48.99
C ARG A 80 29.99 -7.93 47.63
N THR A 81 30.14 -9.22 47.37
CA THR A 81 29.73 -9.84 46.10
C THR A 81 28.24 -9.63 45.84
N ARG A 82 27.39 -9.76 46.87
CA ARG A 82 25.96 -9.50 46.75
C ARG A 82 25.67 -8.04 46.38
N THR A 83 26.32 -7.10 47.04
CA THR A 83 26.17 -5.67 46.75
C THR A 83 26.63 -5.32 45.32
N GLU A 84 27.76 -5.86 44.90
CA GLU A 84 28.29 -5.69 43.53
C GLU A 84 27.35 -6.28 42.49
N ALA A 85 26.82 -7.49 42.72
CA ALA A 85 25.84 -8.12 41.83
C ALA A 85 24.55 -7.29 41.71
N GLU A 86 24.03 -6.79 42.84
CA GLU A 86 22.86 -5.90 42.87
C GLU A 86 23.11 -4.61 42.07
N GLN A 87 24.30 -4.01 42.20
CA GLN A 87 24.69 -2.82 41.45
C GLN A 87 24.82 -3.07 39.94
N VAL A 88 25.40 -4.20 39.53
CA VAL A 88 25.51 -4.60 38.12
C VAL A 88 24.12 -4.79 37.52
N VAL A 89 23.24 -5.52 38.21
CA VAL A 89 21.85 -5.73 37.75
C VAL A 89 21.08 -4.42 37.67
N ALA A 90 21.24 -3.53 38.65
CA ALA A 90 20.60 -2.21 38.65
C ALA A 90 21.07 -1.34 37.48
N THR A 91 22.37 -1.36 37.18
CA THR A 91 22.94 -0.59 36.05
C THR A 91 22.50 -1.16 34.71
N ALA A 92 22.55 -2.49 34.55
CA ALA A 92 22.07 -3.15 33.34
C ALA A 92 20.58 -2.88 33.08
N ARG A 93 19.74 -2.87 34.12
CA ARG A 93 18.31 -2.52 34.01
C ARG A 93 18.11 -1.08 33.55
N ARG A 94 18.83 -0.12 34.13
CA ARG A 94 18.76 1.30 33.71
C ARG A 94 19.16 1.47 32.24
N GLN A 95 20.29 0.89 31.84
CA GLN A 95 20.74 0.93 30.45
C GLN A 95 19.74 0.30 29.48
N ARG A 96 19.16 -0.84 29.84
CA ARG A 96 18.09 -1.48 29.06
C ARG A 96 16.89 -0.54 28.90
N ASP A 97 16.44 0.09 29.98
CA ASP A 97 15.25 0.94 29.94
C ASP A 97 15.49 2.22 29.12
N GLU A 98 16.70 2.79 29.18
CA GLU A 98 17.15 3.89 28.32
C GLU A 98 17.19 3.50 26.84
N LEU A 99 17.74 2.32 26.51
CA LEU A 99 17.79 1.79 25.15
C LEU A 99 16.38 1.56 24.59
N ILE A 100 15.51 0.90 25.37
CA ILE A 100 14.12 0.68 24.98
C ILE A 100 13.38 2.02 24.80
N GLY A 101 13.61 2.98 25.70
CA GLY A 101 13.02 4.31 25.59
C GLY A 101 13.45 5.04 24.32
N THR A 102 14.74 4.96 23.97
CA THR A 102 15.28 5.57 22.75
C THR A 102 14.76 4.88 21.50
N ALA A 103 14.77 3.55 21.46
CA ALA A 103 14.25 2.77 20.33
C ALA A 103 12.75 3.02 20.10
N ARG A 104 11.96 3.16 21.18
CA ARG A 104 10.53 3.52 21.07
C ARG A 104 10.34 4.90 20.47
N ARG A 105 11.07 5.92 20.95
CA ARG A 105 11.00 7.28 20.37
C ARG A 105 11.37 7.30 18.89
N GLN A 106 12.47 6.63 18.51
CA GLN A 106 12.89 6.52 17.12
C GLN A 106 11.84 5.82 16.25
N ARG A 107 11.25 4.73 16.75
CA ARG A 107 10.16 4.05 16.06
C ARG A 107 8.95 4.96 15.87
N ASP A 108 8.53 5.67 16.90
CA ASP A 108 7.35 6.53 16.84
C ASP A 108 7.58 7.73 15.90
N GLU A 109 8.80 8.27 15.86
CA GLU A 109 9.23 9.28 14.90
C GLU A 109 9.22 8.74 13.46
N LEU A 110 9.79 7.55 13.22
CA LEU A 110 9.77 6.90 11.90
C LEU A 110 8.35 6.63 11.40
N ILE A 111 7.46 6.17 12.29
CA ILE A 111 6.04 5.95 11.94
C ILE A 111 5.38 7.27 11.55
N THR A 112 5.62 8.33 12.32
CA THR A 112 5.05 9.66 12.04
C THR A 112 5.57 10.21 10.70
N GLN A 113 6.87 10.10 10.45
CA GLN A 113 7.49 10.52 9.18
C GLN A 113 6.94 9.71 8.00
N ALA A 114 6.89 8.39 8.10
CA ALA A 114 6.36 7.53 7.05
C ALA A 114 4.88 7.82 6.75
N GLN A 115 4.07 8.11 7.77
CA GLN A 115 2.67 8.50 7.59
C GLN A 115 2.55 9.83 6.83
N ALA A 116 3.36 10.83 7.19
CA ALA A 116 3.37 12.12 6.50
C ALA A 116 3.84 11.98 5.04
N GLU A 117 4.83 11.15 4.77
CA GLU A 117 5.30 10.86 3.40
C GLU A 117 4.23 10.17 2.55
N VAL A 118 3.50 9.22 3.12
CA VAL A 118 2.38 8.56 2.42
C VAL A 118 1.26 9.55 2.11
N GLU A 119 0.92 10.43 3.06
CA GLU A 119 -0.11 11.45 2.86
C GLU A 119 0.28 12.45 1.75
N ASP A 120 1.54 12.92 1.75
CA ASP A 120 2.07 13.77 0.69
C ASP A 120 2.06 13.08 -0.68
N LEU A 121 2.49 11.80 -0.73
CA LEU A 121 2.49 11.04 -1.97
C LEU A 121 1.07 10.85 -2.53
N LEU A 122 0.10 10.52 -1.68
CA LEU A 122 -1.30 10.37 -2.08
C LEU A 122 -1.87 11.71 -2.59
N SER A 123 -1.63 12.81 -1.87
CA SER A 123 -2.09 14.13 -2.29
C SER A 123 -1.50 14.53 -3.64
N ARG A 124 -0.21 14.24 -3.87
CA ARG A 124 0.43 14.48 -5.17
C ARG A 124 -0.15 13.61 -6.28
N ALA A 125 -0.41 12.33 -6.01
CA ALA A 125 -0.99 11.41 -6.98
C ALA A 125 -2.42 11.80 -7.36
N GLU A 126 -3.24 12.21 -6.38
CA GLU A 126 -4.59 12.73 -6.61
C GLU A 126 -4.56 13.99 -7.48
N ALA A 127 -3.70 14.96 -7.14
CA ALA A 127 -3.56 16.18 -7.92
C ALA A 127 -3.07 15.92 -9.36
N GLU A 128 -2.23 14.91 -9.56
CA GLU A 128 -1.79 14.49 -10.90
C GLU A 128 -2.91 13.80 -11.67
N ALA A 129 -3.66 12.90 -11.04
CA ALA A 129 -4.82 12.25 -11.64
C ALA A 129 -5.86 13.27 -12.11
N ASP A 130 -6.18 14.27 -11.27
CA ASP A 130 -7.11 15.35 -11.61
C ASP A 130 -6.62 16.16 -12.81
N ARG A 131 -5.31 16.46 -12.89
CA ARG A 131 -4.73 17.15 -14.05
C ARG A 131 -4.85 16.34 -15.32
N ILE A 132 -4.57 15.04 -15.27
CA ILE A 132 -4.65 14.15 -16.44
C ILE A 132 -6.10 14.06 -16.91
N LEU A 133 -7.07 13.91 -16.00
CA LEU A 133 -8.49 13.88 -16.33
C LEU A 133 -8.94 15.20 -16.96
N ALA A 134 -8.57 16.35 -16.38
CA ALA A 134 -8.92 17.66 -16.92
C ALA A 134 -8.28 17.95 -18.29
N GLU A 135 -7.08 17.42 -18.55
CA GLU A 135 -6.47 17.47 -19.88
C GLU A 135 -7.21 16.56 -20.87
N ALA A 136 -7.51 15.32 -20.49
CA ALA A 136 -8.24 14.38 -21.33
C ALA A 136 -9.64 14.89 -21.71
N GLU A 137 -10.37 15.50 -20.76
CA GLU A 137 -11.68 16.11 -21.01
C GLU A 137 -11.58 17.26 -22.02
N ARG A 138 -10.56 18.12 -21.90
CA ARG A 138 -10.33 19.22 -22.85
C ARG A 138 -10.03 18.69 -24.25
N GLN A 139 -9.14 17.71 -24.36
CA GLN A 139 -8.80 17.08 -25.65
C GLN A 139 -10.00 16.39 -26.28
N GLN A 140 -10.81 15.68 -25.48
CA GLN A 140 -12.04 15.05 -25.96
C GLN A 140 -13.04 16.10 -26.46
N ALA A 141 -13.21 17.21 -25.75
CA ALA A 141 -14.11 18.28 -26.15
C ALA A 141 -13.67 18.93 -27.47
N GLU A 142 -12.37 19.17 -27.64
CA GLU A 142 -11.78 19.70 -28.87
C GLU A 142 -11.98 18.74 -30.05
N LEU A 143 -11.62 17.46 -29.89
CA LEU A 143 -11.82 16.45 -30.94
C LEU A 143 -13.28 16.31 -31.36
N LEU A 144 -14.21 16.36 -30.41
CA LEU A 144 -15.65 16.32 -30.72
C LEU A 144 -16.13 17.59 -31.41
N ALA A 145 -15.59 18.76 -31.07
CA ALA A 145 -15.92 20.01 -31.75
C ALA A 145 -15.42 19.99 -33.20
N ASP A 146 -14.18 19.57 -33.42
CA ASP A 146 -13.57 19.45 -34.74
C ASP A 146 -14.33 18.44 -35.61
N ALA A 147 -14.60 17.24 -35.08
CA ALA A 147 -15.35 16.21 -35.78
C ALA A 147 -16.77 16.69 -36.16
N ARG A 148 -17.43 17.47 -35.29
CA ARG A 148 -18.75 18.07 -35.59
C ARG A 148 -18.65 19.12 -36.69
N ALA A 149 -17.62 19.96 -36.68
CA ALA A 149 -17.40 20.99 -37.69
C ALA A 149 -17.10 20.37 -39.08
N GLU A 150 -16.25 19.35 -39.11
CA GLU A 150 -15.94 18.60 -40.34
C GLU A 150 -17.19 17.89 -40.87
N HIS A 151 -17.93 17.19 -39.99
CA HIS A 151 -19.17 16.53 -40.36
C HIS A 151 -20.21 17.53 -40.92
N ALA A 152 -20.38 18.69 -40.29
CA ALA A 152 -21.28 19.73 -40.78
C ALA A 152 -20.88 20.23 -42.18
N THR A 153 -19.57 20.36 -42.42
CA THR A 153 -19.03 20.76 -43.72
C THR A 153 -19.34 19.71 -44.79
N ILE A 154 -19.12 18.42 -44.49
CA ILE A 154 -19.41 17.31 -45.42
C ILE A 154 -20.89 17.24 -45.75
N VAL A 155 -21.77 17.37 -44.73
CA VAL A 155 -23.23 17.37 -44.95
C VAL A 155 -23.64 18.55 -45.82
N ALA A 156 -23.14 19.76 -45.54
CA ALA A 156 -23.46 20.94 -46.32
C ALA A 156 -22.99 20.82 -47.79
N ALA A 157 -21.78 20.30 -48.01
CA ALA A 157 -21.25 20.04 -49.35
C ALA A 157 -22.11 18.99 -50.09
N GLY A 158 -22.49 17.91 -49.41
CA GLY A 158 -23.35 16.87 -49.97
C GLY A 158 -24.74 17.39 -50.35
N GLN A 159 -25.34 18.24 -49.50
CA GLN A 159 -26.63 18.88 -49.79
C GLN A 159 -26.53 19.83 -50.99
N ALA A 160 -25.50 20.68 -51.03
CA ALA A 160 -25.30 21.60 -52.15
C ALA A 160 -25.13 20.86 -53.48
N GLU A 161 -24.37 19.77 -53.50
CA GLU A 161 -24.21 18.94 -54.70
C GLU A 161 -25.50 18.21 -55.07
N HIS A 162 -26.25 17.70 -54.08
CA HIS A 162 -27.56 17.09 -54.33
C HIS A 162 -28.54 18.07 -54.98
N ASP A 163 -28.66 19.28 -54.43
CA ASP A 163 -29.53 20.34 -54.96
C ASP A 163 -29.12 20.73 -56.38
N ARG A 164 -27.81 20.79 -56.65
CA ARG A 164 -27.28 21.04 -57.99
C ARG A 164 -27.70 19.93 -58.97
N LEU A 165 -27.55 18.66 -58.60
CA LEU A 165 -27.93 17.53 -59.47
C LEU A 165 -29.44 17.49 -59.75
N ILE A 166 -30.27 17.85 -58.76
CA ILE A 166 -31.72 18.01 -58.97
C ILE A 166 -31.97 19.11 -60.00
N ALA A 167 -31.39 20.30 -59.82
CA ALA A 167 -31.56 21.43 -60.74
C ALA A 167 -31.10 21.08 -62.16
N GLU A 168 -29.95 20.43 -62.32
CA GLU A 168 -29.47 19.95 -63.62
C GLU A 168 -30.44 18.95 -64.27
N THR A 169 -30.99 18.02 -63.48
CA THR A 169 -31.98 17.03 -63.94
C THR A 169 -33.30 17.70 -64.34
N GLU A 170 -33.77 18.70 -63.59
CA GLU A 170 -35.00 19.44 -63.90
C GLU A 170 -34.85 20.28 -65.17
N VAL A 171 -33.71 20.95 -65.36
CA VAL A 171 -33.40 21.68 -66.60
C VAL A 171 -33.40 20.72 -67.78
N TYR A 172 -32.78 19.56 -67.66
CA TYR A 172 -32.78 18.54 -68.70
C TYR A 172 -34.21 18.07 -69.04
N ARG A 173 -35.01 17.69 -68.03
CA ARG A 173 -36.41 17.28 -68.23
C ARG A 173 -37.25 18.38 -68.88
N GLY A 174 -37.10 19.63 -68.44
CA GLY A 174 -37.80 20.78 -69.01
C GLY A 174 -37.38 21.09 -70.44
N ALA A 175 -36.11 20.90 -70.80
CA ALA A 175 -35.63 21.04 -72.17
C ALA A 175 -36.21 19.96 -73.09
N VAL A 176 -36.23 18.70 -72.65
CA VAL A 176 -36.84 17.58 -73.39
C VAL A 176 -38.33 17.85 -73.62
N ALA A 177 -39.09 18.18 -72.57
CA ALA A 177 -40.53 18.46 -72.70
C ALA A 177 -40.83 19.63 -73.65
N ARG A 178 -40.03 20.71 -73.62
CA ARG A 178 -40.18 21.83 -74.56
C ARG A 178 -39.85 21.43 -76.00
N SER A 179 -38.84 20.59 -76.20
CA SER A 179 -38.48 20.07 -77.51
C SER A 179 -39.62 19.24 -78.10
N ASP A 180 -40.23 18.36 -77.30
CA ASP A 180 -41.37 17.54 -77.71
C ASP A 180 -42.57 18.42 -78.09
N ALA A 181 -42.91 19.42 -77.25
CA ALA A 181 -44.01 20.35 -77.51
C ALA A 181 -43.78 21.20 -78.78
N LEU A 182 -42.55 21.68 -79.02
CA LEU A 182 -42.21 22.40 -80.25
C LEU A 182 -42.33 21.49 -81.48
N GLY A 183 -41.94 20.22 -81.34
CA GLY A 183 -42.12 19.20 -82.36
C GLY A 183 -43.59 18.99 -82.72
N GLU A 184 -44.46 18.83 -81.72
CA GLU A 184 -45.92 18.73 -81.90
C GLU A 184 -46.51 19.98 -82.56
N GLN A 185 -46.12 21.18 -82.10
CA GLN A 185 -46.58 22.45 -82.70
C GLN A 185 -46.15 22.55 -84.17
N THR A 186 -44.89 22.26 -84.48
CA THR A 186 -44.37 22.31 -85.84
C THR A 186 -45.11 21.31 -86.74
N ALA A 187 -45.38 20.10 -86.23
CA ALA A 187 -46.15 19.10 -86.96
C ALA A 187 -47.58 19.59 -87.24
N ALA A 188 -48.24 20.22 -86.27
CA ALA A 188 -49.56 20.81 -86.44
C ALA A 188 -49.57 21.98 -87.43
N GLU A 189 -48.58 22.87 -87.38
CA GLU A 189 -48.42 23.99 -88.32
C GLU A 189 -48.16 23.50 -89.75
N VAL A 190 -47.28 22.51 -89.93
CA VAL A 190 -47.03 21.89 -91.23
C VAL A 190 -48.29 21.22 -91.78
N ALA A 191 -49.05 20.52 -90.93
CA ALA A 191 -50.33 19.95 -91.33
C ALA A 191 -51.34 21.04 -91.74
N ARG A 192 -51.41 22.15 -91.01
CA ARG A 192 -52.26 23.30 -91.34
C ARG A 192 -51.85 23.96 -92.66
N MET A 193 -50.56 24.26 -92.83
CA MET A 193 -50.03 24.85 -94.07
C MET A 193 -50.31 23.96 -95.27
N ARG A 194 -50.16 22.63 -95.13
CA ARG A 194 -50.53 21.69 -96.20
C ARG A 194 -52.03 21.78 -96.53
N ALA A 195 -52.90 21.76 -95.53
CA ALA A 195 -54.33 21.90 -95.75
C ALA A 195 -54.72 23.24 -96.41
N GLU A 196 -54.11 24.36 -95.98
CA GLU A 196 -54.31 25.69 -96.59
C GLU A 196 -53.84 25.73 -98.05
N VAL A 197 -52.67 25.13 -98.34
CA VAL A 197 -52.15 25.03 -99.72
C VAL A 197 -53.06 24.15 -100.57
N ASP A 198 -53.51 23.01 -100.05
CA ASP A 198 -54.42 22.10 -100.75
C ASP A 198 -55.76 22.81 -101.05
N GLU A 199 -56.33 23.52 -100.09
CA GLU A 199 -57.56 24.32 -100.25
C GLU A 199 -57.37 25.46 -101.26
N TYR A 200 -56.24 26.17 -101.20
CA TYR A 200 -55.93 27.23 -102.15
C TYR A 200 -55.76 26.69 -103.59
N VAL A 201 -55.05 25.58 -103.75
CA VAL A 201 -54.89 24.91 -105.05
C VAL A 201 -56.25 24.47 -105.59
N ASP A 202 -57.09 23.84 -104.76
CA ASP A 202 -58.43 23.41 -105.16
C ASP A 202 -59.31 24.60 -105.59
N SER A 203 -59.34 25.67 -104.80
CA SER A 203 -60.05 26.91 -105.13
C SER A 203 -59.56 27.54 -106.45
N ARG A 204 -58.24 27.63 -106.67
CA ARG A 204 -57.67 28.16 -107.92
C ARG A 204 -57.96 27.28 -109.13
N LEU A 205 -57.93 25.95 -108.96
CA LEU A 205 -58.29 25.02 -110.02
C LEU A 205 -59.79 25.12 -110.36
N ALA A 206 -60.65 25.30 -109.36
CA ALA A 206 -62.08 25.52 -109.56
C ALA A 206 -62.38 26.84 -110.30
N ASP A 207 -61.73 27.95 -109.90
CA ASP A 207 -61.83 29.24 -110.59
C ASP A 207 -61.34 29.15 -112.04
N PHE A 208 -60.21 28.47 -112.26
CA PHE A 208 -59.65 28.24 -113.58
C PHE A 208 -60.58 27.37 -114.44
N GLY A 209 -61.13 26.30 -113.88
CA GLY A 209 -62.13 25.45 -114.53
C GLY A 209 -63.38 26.21 -114.91
N THR A 210 -63.86 27.10 -114.03
CA THR A 210 -65.00 27.99 -114.31
C THR A 210 -64.68 28.92 -115.48
N THR A 211 -63.50 29.55 -115.48
CA THR A 211 -63.04 30.44 -116.54
C THR A 211 -62.93 29.74 -117.89
N LEU A 212 -62.31 28.55 -117.93
CA LEU A 212 -62.26 27.71 -119.14
C LEU A 212 -63.65 27.31 -119.61
N GLY A 213 -64.57 26.98 -118.70
CA GLY A 213 -65.96 26.70 -119.01
C GLY A 213 -66.68 27.90 -119.66
N HIS A 214 -66.41 29.13 -119.20
CA HIS A 214 -66.91 30.35 -119.85
C HIS A 214 -66.30 30.56 -121.25
N MET A 215 -65.00 30.30 -121.42
CA MET A 215 -64.34 30.38 -122.74
C MET A 215 -64.89 29.35 -123.73
N VAL A 216 -65.06 28.09 -123.32
CA VAL A 216 -65.66 27.04 -124.17
C VAL A 216 -67.08 27.41 -124.58
N ARG A 217 -67.93 27.83 -123.64
CA ARG A 217 -69.29 28.31 -123.95
C ARG A 217 -69.29 29.50 -124.92
N SER A 218 -68.34 30.42 -124.77
CA SER A 218 -68.19 31.56 -125.69
C SER A 218 -67.78 31.11 -127.10
N VAL A 219 -66.89 30.11 -127.22
CA VAL A 219 -66.50 29.51 -128.50
C VAL A 219 -67.65 28.71 -129.13
N GLU A 220 -68.42 27.96 -128.35
CA GLU A 220 -69.62 27.24 -128.82
C GLU A 220 -70.73 28.20 -129.26
N ALA A 221 -70.93 29.31 -128.54
CA ALA A 221 -71.83 30.39 -128.94
C ALA A 221 -71.38 31.03 -130.27
N ALA A 222 -70.09 31.32 -130.44
CA ALA A 222 -69.55 31.81 -131.71
C ALA A 222 -69.70 30.78 -132.86
N ARG A 223 -69.50 29.49 -132.57
CA ARG A 223 -69.71 28.40 -133.55
C ARG A 223 -71.18 28.21 -133.94
N SER A 224 -72.12 28.41 -133.01
CA SER A 224 -73.56 28.30 -133.30
C SER A 224 -74.07 29.52 -134.08
N GLN A 225 -73.53 30.72 -133.83
CA GLN A 225 -73.77 31.91 -134.67
C GLN A 225 -73.25 31.72 -136.10
N LEU A 226 -72.12 31.02 -136.31
CA LEU A 226 -71.60 30.66 -137.64
C LEU A 226 -72.38 29.51 -138.33
N ARG A 227 -73.34 28.87 -137.64
CA ARG A 227 -74.13 27.74 -138.14
C ARG A 227 -75.62 28.04 -138.35
N GLN A 228 -76.05 29.28 -138.14
CA GLN A 228 -77.36 29.73 -138.62
C GLN A 228 -77.20 30.27 -140.06
N PRO A 229 -78.06 29.83 -141.00
CA PRO A 229 -77.84 29.94 -142.45
C PRO A 229 -77.83 31.37 -142.98
#